data_AF-A0AAF0FU78-F1
#
_entry.id   AF-A0AAF0FU78-F1
#
_cell.length_a   1.000
_cell.length_b   1.000
_cell.length_c   1.000
_cell.angle_alpha   90.00
_cell.angle_beta   90.00
_cell.angle_gamma   90.00
#
_symmetry.space_group_name_H-M   'P 1'
#
loop_
_entity.id
_entity.type
_entity.pdbx_description
1 polymer ?
#
loop_
_entity_poly.entity_id
_entity_poly.type
_entity_poly.pdbx_seq_one_letter_code
_entity_poly.pdbx_strand_id
1 'polypeptide(L)'
;MQSQGPSLQWTDVMPCEIVEKGFRKMRILVFTGPIEEDSLRIIVRSKKLHVYATSIENEKCMFCTIPIGFKPKEINYTYKNGVLTIDLKKKIFFLF
;
A
#
# COMPACT_ATOMS: atom_id res chain seq x y z
N MET A 1 -3.00 28.62 -26.91
CA MET A 1 -2.39 27.32 -26.56
C MET A 1 -2.88 26.95 -25.16
N GLN A 2 -3.86 26.05 -25.06
CA GLN A 2 -4.34 25.59 -23.76
C GLN A 2 -3.33 24.59 -23.20
N SER A 3 -2.80 24.87 -22.01
CA SER A 3 -1.99 23.91 -21.27
C SER A 3 -2.87 22.71 -20.93
N GLN A 4 -2.55 21.56 -21.52
CA GLN A 4 -3.05 20.29 -21.02
C GLN A 4 -2.46 20.12 -19.62
N GLY A 5 -3.28 20.34 -18.58
CA GLY A 5 -2.92 19.95 -17.23
C GLY A 5 -2.59 18.46 -17.20
N PRO A 6 -1.71 18.00 -16.29
CA PRO A 6 -1.30 16.60 -16.26
C PRO A 6 -2.54 15.72 -16.17
N SER A 7 -2.71 14.85 -17.17
CA SER A 7 -3.74 13.82 -17.13
C SER A 7 -3.33 12.82 -16.05
N LEU A 8 -3.80 13.02 -14.82
CA LEU A 8 -3.72 12.07 -13.72
C LEU A 8 -4.60 10.85 -14.04
N GLN A 9 -4.21 10.06 -15.04
CA GLN A 9 -4.75 8.73 -15.28
C GLN A 9 -4.02 7.75 -14.37
N TRP A 10 -4.73 7.21 -13.37
CA TRP A 10 -4.30 6.03 -12.62
C TRP A 10 -4.02 4.92 -13.63
N THR A 11 -2.77 4.49 -13.79
CA THR A 11 -2.42 3.66 -14.95
C THR A 11 -1.83 2.31 -14.62
N ASP A 12 -1.14 2.13 -13.49
CA ASP A 12 -0.48 0.84 -13.21
C ASP A 12 -0.89 0.23 -11.86
N VAL A 13 -1.25 -1.06 -11.90
CA VAL A 13 -1.57 -1.85 -10.71
C VAL A 13 -0.26 -2.40 -10.13
N MET A 14 0.03 -2.10 -8.86
CA MET A 14 1.20 -2.67 -8.20
C MET A 14 0.95 -4.15 -7.87
N PRO A 15 1.81 -5.07 -8.32
CA PRO A 15 1.74 -6.45 -7.88
C PRO A 15 1.96 -6.54 -6.36
N CYS A 16 1.25 -7.45 -5.72
CA CYS A 16 1.37 -7.66 -4.28
C CYS A 16 1.21 -9.13 -3.89
N GLU A 17 1.90 -9.52 -2.83
CA GLU A 17 1.85 -10.87 -2.27
C GLU A 17 1.60 -10.82 -0.76
N ILE A 18 0.80 -11.78 -0.27
CA ILE A 18 0.57 -11.95 1.16
C ILE A 18 1.48 -13.08 1.63
N VAL A 19 2.60 -12.72 2.24
CA VAL A 19 3.63 -13.70 2.68
C VAL A 19 3.38 -14.25 4.08
N GLU A 20 2.55 -13.57 4.87
CA GLU A 20 2.12 -14.07 6.18
C GLU A 20 0.65 -13.71 6.41
N LYS A 21 -0.16 -14.70 6.81
CA LYS A 21 -1.56 -14.48 7.17
C LYS A 21 -1.91 -15.28 8.42
N GLY A 22 -2.09 -14.57 9.52
CA GLY A 22 -2.63 -15.10 10.77
C GLY A 22 -3.98 -14.48 11.09
N PHE A 23 -4.65 -15.01 12.13
CA PHE A 23 -5.94 -14.49 12.58
C PHE A 23 -5.88 -13.01 13.04
N ARG A 24 -4.71 -12.54 13.49
CA ARG A 24 -4.51 -11.20 14.05
C ARG A 24 -3.40 -10.39 13.39
N LYS A 25 -2.70 -10.96 12.41
CA LYS A 25 -1.57 -10.32 11.76
C LYS A 25 -1.51 -10.68 10.30
N MET A 26 -0.96 -9.79 9.49
CA MET A 26 -0.80 -10.01 8.06
C MET A 26 0.43 -9.24 7.58
N ARG A 27 1.29 -9.90 6.81
CA ARG A 27 2.45 -9.29 6.15
C ARG A 27 2.22 -9.32 4.64
N ILE A 28 2.39 -8.16 4.01
CA ILE A 28 2.14 -7.95 2.59
C ILE A 28 3.43 -7.39 1.99
N LEU A 29 3.83 -7.94 0.86
CA LEU A 29 4.84 -7.35 -0.02
C LEU A 29 4.12 -6.66 -1.17
N VAL A 30 4.48 -5.42 -1.47
CA VAL A 30 3.99 -4.68 -2.64
C VAL A 30 5.21 -4.33 -3.47
N PHE A 31 5.22 -4.77 -4.72
CA PHE A 31 6.30 -4.55 -5.67
C PHE A 31 6.00 -3.26 -6.41
N THR A 32 6.75 -2.21 -6.12
CA THR A 32 6.48 -0.86 -6.64
C THR A 32 7.56 -0.39 -7.60
N GLY A 33 8.76 -0.99 -7.56
CA GLY A 33 9.95 -0.36 -8.16
C GLY A 33 10.27 0.98 -7.48
N PRO A 34 11.16 1.81 -8.07
CA PRO A 34 11.50 3.12 -7.54
C PRO A 34 10.28 4.05 -7.46
N ILE A 35 9.99 4.57 -6.26
CA ILE A 35 8.89 5.51 -5.99
C ILE A 35 9.39 6.79 -5.35
N GLU A 36 8.67 7.89 -5.57
CA GLU A 36 8.87 9.14 -4.84
C GLU A 36 8.44 8.95 -3.38
N GLU A 37 9.33 9.16 -2.41
CA GLU A 37 9.06 8.85 -1.00
C GLU A 37 7.83 9.60 -0.46
N ASP A 38 7.67 10.87 -0.80
CA ASP A 38 6.56 11.72 -0.33
C ASP A 38 5.20 11.34 -0.94
N SER A 39 5.21 10.58 -2.04
CA SER A 39 4.01 10.14 -2.76
C SER A 39 3.33 8.93 -2.11
N LEU A 40 4.03 8.19 -1.24
CA LEU A 40 3.50 6.97 -0.64
C LEU A 40 2.31 7.28 0.27
N ARG A 41 1.19 6.61 0.01
CA ARG A 41 -0.04 6.69 0.82
C ARG A 41 -0.56 5.28 1.08
N ILE A 42 -0.71 4.94 2.35
CA ILE A 42 -1.30 3.68 2.81
C ILE A 42 -2.57 4.00 3.60
N ILE A 43 -3.72 3.51 3.15
CA ILE A 43 -5.04 3.83 3.70
C ILE A 43 -5.81 2.53 3.94
N VAL A 44 -6.52 2.43 5.06
CA VAL A 44 -7.44 1.31 5.31
C VAL A 44 -8.88 1.79 5.29
N ARG A 45 -9.69 1.19 4.43
CA ARG A 45 -11.13 1.46 4.34
C ARG A 45 -11.89 0.16 4.11
N SER A 46 -13.01 -0.02 4.83
CA SER A 46 -13.90 -1.17 4.62
C SER A 46 -13.21 -2.55 4.64
N LYS A 47 -12.25 -2.77 5.55
CA LYS A 47 -11.44 -4.00 5.66
C LYS A 47 -10.60 -4.31 4.41
N LYS A 48 -10.27 -3.28 3.63
CA LYS A 48 -9.32 -3.31 2.52
C LYS A 48 -8.18 -2.34 2.81
N LEU A 49 -6.97 -2.74 2.46
CA LEU A 49 -5.79 -1.89 2.43
C LEU A 49 -5.66 -1.31 1.03
N HIS A 50 -5.51 -0.01 0.93
CA HIS A 50 -5.24 0.72 -0.31
C HIS A 50 -3.83 1.30 -0.21
N VAL A 51 -3.01 1.06 -1.22
CA VAL A 51 -1.67 1.61 -1.33
C VAL A 51 -1.59 2.39 -2.62
N TYR A 52 -1.03 3.59 -2.55
CA TYR A 52 -0.79 4.48 -3.68
C TYR A 52 0.65 4.99 -3.60
N ALA A 53 1.29 5.12 -4.75
CA ALA A 53 2.60 5.72 -4.89
C ALA A 53 2.80 6.24 -6.32
N THR A 54 3.70 7.18 -6.51
CA THR A 54 4.14 7.66 -7.83
C THR A 54 5.47 7.00 -8.17
N SER A 55 5.55 6.37 -9.35
CA SER A 55 6.79 5.80 -9.87
C SER A 55 7.73 6.91 -10.35
N ILE A 56 9.01 6.84 -9.98
CA ILE A 56 10.04 7.76 -10.47
C ILE A 56 10.34 7.51 -11.95
N GLU A 57 10.33 6.24 -12.38
CA GLU A 57 10.79 5.86 -13.73
C GLU A 57 9.81 6.30 -14.83
N ASN A 58 8.51 6.22 -14.54
CA ASN A 58 7.46 6.41 -15.54
C ASN A 58 6.55 7.60 -15.23
N GLU A 59 6.77 8.32 -14.12
CA GLU A 59 5.95 9.44 -13.63
C GLU A 59 4.45 9.11 -13.51
N LYS A 60 4.14 7.83 -13.26
CA LYS A 60 2.77 7.32 -13.16
C LYS A 60 2.36 7.07 -11.72
N CYS A 61 1.10 7.38 -11.41
CA CYS A 61 0.46 6.96 -10.18
C CYS A 61 0.10 5.48 -10.26
N MET A 62 0.62 4.71 -9.32
CA MET A 62 0.37 3.29 -9.16
C MET A 62 -0.53 3.03 -7.96
N PHE A 63 -1.31 1.95 -8.02
CA PHE A 63 -2.20 1.58 -6.92
C PHE A 63 -2.26 0.07 -6.69
N CYS A 64 -2.51 -0.36 -5.45
CA CYS A 64 -3.01 -1.70 -5.19
C CYS A 64 -4.05 -1.69 -4.07
N THR A 65 -4.96 -2.66 -4.12
CA THR A 65 -5.99 -2.85 -3.10
C THR A 65 -5.97 -4.29 -2.63
N ILE A 66 -5.66 -4.51 -1.36
CA ILE A 66 -5.57 -5.84 -0.76
C ILE A 66 -6.74 -6.05 0.22
N PRO A 67 -7.54 -7.12 0.05
CA PRO A 67 -8.54 -7.49 1.05
C PRO A 67 -7.84 -8.06 2.29
N ILE A 68 -7.93 -7.34 3.41
CA ILE A 68 -7.26 -7.74 4.67
C ILE A 68 -8.21 -8.45 5.63
N GLY A 69 -9.53 -8.28 5.48
CA GLY A 69 -10.54 -9.03 6.24
C GLY A 69 -10.71 -8.65 7.71
N PHE A 70 -9.87 -7.75 8.25
CA PHE A 70 -10.00 -7.18 9.58
C PHE A 70 -9.68 -5.68 9.56
N LYS A 71 -10.04 -4.97 10.64
CA LYS A 71 -9.61 -3.58 10.87
C LYS A 71 -8.30 -3.61 11.67
N PRO A 72 -7.13 -3.30 11.07
CA PRO A 72 -5.87 -3.22 11.79
C PRO A 72 -5.91 -2.04 12.76
N LYS A 73 -5.19 -2.17 13.88
CA LYS A 73 -4.94 -1.04 14.79
C LYS A 73 -3.53 -0.48 14.64
N GLU A 74 -2.62 -1.29 14.10
CA GLU A 74 -1.22 -0.92 13.87
C GLU A 74 -0.89 -1.31 12.42
N ILE A 75 -0.26 -0.37 11.71
CA ILE A 75 0.20 -0.51 10.33
C ILE A 75 1.63 0.01 10.34
N ASN A 76 2.59 -0.90 10.21
CA ASN A 76 3.99 -0.54 10.02
C ASN A 76 4.36 -0.84 8.58
N TYR A 77 5.27 -0.07 8.02
CA TYR A 77 5.79 -0.35 6.70
C TYR A 77 7.27 -0.02 6.61
N THR A 78 7.94 -0.66 5.67
CA THR A 78 9.33 -0.40 5.32
C THR A 78 9.44 -0.50 3.81
N TYR A 79 10.12 0.47 3.21
CA TYR A 79 10.41 0.48 1.78
C TYR A 79 11.90 0.23 1.56
N LYS A 80 12.24 -0.76 0.72
CA LYS A 80 13.62 -1.09 0.39
C LYS A 80 13.71 -1.65 -1.01
N ASN A 81 14.57 -1.06 -1.85
CA ASN A 81 14.89 -1.53 -3.20
C ASN A 81 13.65 -1.84 -4.06
N GLY A 82 12.66 -0.94 -4.07
CA GLY A 82 11.45 -1.12 -4.88
C GLY A 82 10.41 -2.09 -4.31
N VAL A 83 10.61 -2.55 -3.08
CA VAL A 83 9.66 -3.42 -2.38
C VAL A 83 9.18 -2.71 -1.11
N LEU A 84 7.88 -2.53 -1.02
CA LEU A 84 7.20 -2.05 0.18
C LEU A 84 6.69 -3.25 0.98
N THR A 85 7.24 -3.43 2.18
CA THR A 85 6.77 -4.42 3.14
C THR A 85 5.79 -3.75 4.10
N ILE A 86 4.58 -4.29 4.24
CA ILE A 86 3.53 -3.76 5.11
C ILE A 86 3.14 -4.83 6.14
N ASP A 87 3.29 -4.49 7.42
CA ASP A 87 2.91 -5.30 8.56
C ASP A 87 1.64 -4.74 9.22
N LEU A 88 0.59 -5.55 9.22
CA LEU A 88 -0.71 -5.23 9.82
C LEU A 88 -0.92 -6.04 11.09
N LYS A 89 -1.32 -5.39 12.18
CA LYS A 89 -1.69 -6.08 13.43
C LYS A 89 -3.06 -5.64 13.96
N LYS A 90 -3.81 -6.61 14.47
CA LYS A 90 -5.06 -6.42 15.21
C LYS A 90 -4.73 -6.39 16.71
N LYS A 91 -5.14 -5.33 17.44
CA LYS A 91 -4.88 -5.20 18.89
C LYS A 91 -5.53 -6.35 19.67
N ILE A 92 -4.84 -6.79 20.73
CA ILE A 92 -5.36 -7.69 21.76
C ILE A 92 -6.24 -6.85 22.70
N PHE A 93 -7.52 -7.22 22.86
CA PHE A 93 -8.23 -6.84 24.08
C PHE A 93 -7.69 -7.75 25.17
N PHE A 94 -6.77 -7.23 26.00
CA PHE A 94 -6.57 -7.81 27.33
C PHE A 94 -7.81 -7.44 28.14
N LEU A 95 -8.63 -8.44 28.45
CA LEU A 95 -9.59 -8.36 29.56
C LEU A 95 -8.73 -8.50 30.82
N PHE A 96 -8.48 -7.38 31.50
CA PHE A 96 -8.21 -7.35 32.93
C PHE A 96 -9.50 -6.94 33.62
#